data_AF-A0A1R3RSM9-F1
#
_entry.id   AF-A0A1R3RSM9-F1
#
_cell.length_a   1.000
_cell.length_b   1.000
_cell.length_c   1.000
_cell.angle_alpha   90.00
_cell.angle_beta   90.00
_cell.angle_gamma   90.00
#
_symmetry.space_group_name_H-M   'P 1'
#
loop_
_entity.id
_entity.type
_entity.pdbx_description
1 polymer ?
#
loop_
_entity_poly.entity_id
_entity_poly.type
_entity_poly.pdbx_seq_one_letter_code
_entity_poly.pdbx_strand_id
1 'polypeptide(L)'
;MDPKLVTDKRSRRFLPKKRYRKVLRNNIDGITRPTIRRLARRGGVIRISAGIYAEVRVALKDRLTEILRQVVHIMDSSTTPRRERKVVTTRDMGHTLYGFNTT
;
A
#
# COMPACT_ATOMS: atom_id res chain seq x y z
N MET A 1 25.84 23.69 11.23
CA MET A 1 25.55 22.48 12.03
C MET A 1 26.71 22.33 12.99
N ASP A 2 26.47 22.49 14.29
CA ASP A 2 27.55 22.47 15.28
C ASP A 2 28.19 21.07 15.39
N PRO A 3 29.52 20.93 15.22
CA PRO A 3 30.19 19.62 15.19
C PRO A 3 29.98 18.79 16.47
N LYS A 4 29.79 19.47 17.61
CA LYS A 4 29.58 18.86 18.92
C LYS A 4 28.27 18.06 19.02
N LEU A 5 27.27 18.39 18.19
CA LEU A 5 25.97 17.70 18.17
C LEU A 5 26.02 16.32 17.49
N VAL A 6 27.02 16.07 16.64
CA VAL A 6 27.21 14.79 15.93
C VAL A 6 27.98 13.77 16.79
N THR A 7 28.91 14.28 17.61
CA THR A 7 29.82 13.49 18.45
C THR A 7 29.21 13.06 19.78
N ASP A 8 28.35 13.89 20.39
CA ASP A 8 27.67 13.54 21.65
C ASP A 8 26.51 12.56 21.44
N LYS A 9 26.46 11.50 22.25
CA LYS A 9 25.41 10.46 22.16
C LYS A 9 24.04 10.99 22.60
N ARG A 10 23.98 11.99 23.47
CA ARG A 10 22.71 12.59 23.95
C ARG A 10 22.11 13.53 22.91
N SER A 11 22.94 14.34 22.23
CA SER A 11 22.51 15.27 21.19
C SER A 11 22.04 14.60 19.88
N ARG A 12 22.45 13.36 19.59
CA ARG A 12 22.03 12.61 18.37
C ARG A 12 20.53 12.45 18.20
N ARG A 13 19.73 12.55 19.27
CA ARG A 13 18.25 12.49 19.22
C ARG A 13 17.63 13.70 18.53
N PHE A 14 18.32 14.84 18.53
CA PHE A 14 17.87 16.10 17.94
C PHE A 14 18.38 16.30 16.51
N LEU A 15 19.24 15.40 16.01
CA LEU A 15 19.65 15.43 14.61
C LEU A 15 18.49 14.98 13.72
N PRO A 16 18.24 15.68 12.60
CA PRO A 16 17.24 15.24 11.64
C PRO A 16 17.60 13.84 11.16
N LYS A 17 16.73 12.86 11.45
CA LYS A 17 16.89 11.48 11.00
C LYS A 17 16.92 11.48 9.47
N LYS A 18 18.09 11.19 8.88
CA LYS A 18 18.28 11.09 7.44
C LYS A 18 17.20 10.15 6.87
N ARG A 19 16.25 10.70 6.09
CA ARG A 19 15.17 9.92 5.48
C ARG A 19 15.78 9.11 4.34
N TYR A 20 16.08 7.85 4.61
CA TYR A 20 16.43 6.92 3.54
C TYR A 20 15.22 6.75 2.63
N ARG A 21 15.39 7.05 1.34
CA ARG A 21 14.36 6.84 0.32
C ARG A 21 14.08 5.32 0.26
N LYS A 22 12.81 4.91 0.32
CA LYS A 22 12.45 3.49 0.18
C LYS A 22 12.93 3.01 -1.19
N VAL A 23 13.83 2.03 -1.19
CA VAL A 23 14.27 1.36 -2.42
C VAL A 23 13.11 0.53 -2.95
N LEU A 24 12.75 0.72 -4.22
CA LEU A 24 11.79 -0.13 -4.91
C LEU A 24 12.36 -1.55 -4.97
N ARG A 25 11.63 -2.50 -4.39
CA ARG A 25 11.96 -3.94 -4.37
C ARG A 25 10.72 -4.72 -4.79
N ASN A 26 10.91 -6.00 -5.12
CA ASN A 26 9.81 -6.94 -5.30
C ASN A 26 9.06 -7.16 -3.98
N ASN A 27 8.12 -6.26 -3.68
CA ASN A 27 7.32 -6.28 -2.45
C ASN A 27 6.31 -7.43 -2.43
N ILE A 28 6.08 -8.08 -3.57
CA ILE A 28 5.08 -9.14 -3.71
C ILE A 28 5.41 -10.37 -2.86
N ASP A 29 6.71 -10.66 -2.66
CA ASP A 29 7.16 -11.75 -1.79
C ASP A 29 6.94 -11.44 -0.30
N GLY A 30 6.71 -10.16 0.04
CA GLY A 30 6.24 -9.74 1.36
C GLY A 30 4.87 -10.32 1.73
N ILE A 31 4.08 -10.76 0.74
CA ILE A 31 2.90 -11.59 0.98
C ILE A 31 3.35 -13.03 1.23
N THR A 32 3.54 -13.36 2.51
CA THR A 32 4.09 -14.65 2.95
C THR A 32 3.07 -15.79 2.87
N ARG A 33 3.55 -17.05 2.75
CA ARG A 33 2.70 -18.24 2.71
C ARG A 33 1.71 -18.35 3.89
N PRO A 34 2.08 -18.01 5.14
CA PRO A 34 1.12 -17.99 6.25
C PRO A 34 -0.03 -16.98 6.06
N THR A 35 0.24 -15.83 5.45
CA THR A 35 -0.78 -14.81 5.18
C THR A 35 -1.81 -15.30 4.16
N ILE A 36 -1.34 -15.91 3.07
CA ILE A 36 -2.21 -16.54 2.07
C ILE A 36 -3.02 -17.67 2.71
N ARG A 37 -2.42 -18.48 3.59
CA ARG A 37 -3.12 -19.53 4.32
C ARG A 37 -4.25 -18.96 5.18
N ARG A 38 -4.02 -17.88 5.92
CA ARG A 38 -5.06 -17.22 6.74
C ARG A 38 -6.24 -16.72 5.89
N LEU A 39 -5.96 -16.12 4.73
CA LEU A 39 -7.00 -15.70 3.79
C LEU A 39 -7.81 -16.90 3.27
N ALA A 40 -7.12 -17.94 2.81
CA ALA A 40 -7.76 -19.14 2.30
C ALA A 40 -8.60 -19.85 3.37
N ARG A 41 -8.12 -19.91 4.63
CA ARG A 41 -8.89 -20.46 5.75
C ARG A 41 -10.17 -19.67 6.00
N ARG A 42 -10.11 -18.33 5.96
CA ARG A 42 -11.31 -17.48 6.09
C ARG A 42 -12.31 -17.74 4.95
N GLY A 43 -11.83 -18.08 3.76
CA GLY A 43 -12.66 -18.50 2.64
C GLY A 43 -13.12 -19.96 2.67
N GLY A 44 -12.88 -20.72 3.75
CA GLY A 44 -13.31 -22.12 3.88
C GLY A 44 -12.42 -23.15 3.16
N VAL A 45 -11.24 -22.74 2.68
CA VAL A 45 -10.32 -23.65 1.96
C VAL A 45 -9.62 -24.59 2.94
N ILE A 46 -9.74 -25.91 2.72
CA ILE A 46 -9.20 -26.97 3.62
C ILE A 46 -7.80 -27.45 3.21
N ARG A 47 -7.51 -27.57 1.91
CA ARG A 47 -6.19 -27.98 1.39
C ARG A 47 -5.72 -26.98 0.35
N ILE A 48 -4.41 -26.69 0.33
CA ILE A 48 -3.81 -25.71 -0.57
C ILE A 48 -2.60 -26.37 -1.23
N SER A 49 -2.59 -26.40 -2.55
CA SER A 49 -1.44 -26.88 -3.34
C SER A 49 -0.29 -25.87 -3.32
N ALA A 50 0.94 -26.35 -3.53
CA ALA A 50 2.14 -25.51 -3.48
C ALA A 50 2.16 -24.41 -4.56
N GLY A 51 1.61 -24.67 -5.75
CA GLY A 51 1.56 -23.68 -6.85
C GLY A 51 0.69 -22.46 -6.54
N ILE A 52 -0.36 -22.63 -5.73
CA ILE A 52 -1.35 -21.59 -5.40
C ILE A 52 -0.70 -20.40 -4.71
N TYR A 53 0.41 -20.57 -3.97
CA TYR A 53 1.07 -19.45 -3.31
C TYR A 53 1.65 -18.43 -4.29
N ALA A 54 2.14 -18.87 -5.44
CA ALA A 54 2.65 -17.96 -6.47
C ALA A 54 1.49 -17.32 -7.25
N GLU A 55 0.48 -18.11 -7.58
CA GLU A 55 -0.70 -17.65 -8.33
C GLU A 55 -1.50 -16.59 -7.57
N VAL A 56 -1.74 -16.79 -6.27
CA VAL A 56 -2.43 -15.80 -5.43
C VAL A 56 -1.68 -14.47 -5.38
N ARG A 57 -0.35 -14.48 -5.43
CA ARG A 57 0.45 -13.25 -5.48
C ARG A 57 0.24 -12.50 -6.79
N VAL A 58 0.22 -13.20 -7.92
CA VAL A 58 -0.07 -12.60 -9.22
C VAL A 58 -1.48 -12.00 -9.22
N ALA A 59 -2.48 -12.78 -8.82
CA ALA A 59 -3.87 -12.32 -8.74
C ALA A 59 -4.05 -11.08 -7.84
N LEU A 60 -3.38 -11.05 -6.67
CA LEU A 60 -3.40 -9.89 -5.78
C LEU A 60 -2.79 -8.64 -6.42
N LYS A 61 -1.67 -8.81 -7.13
CA LYS A 61 -1.01 -7.72 -7.83
C LYS A 61 -1.89 -7.17 -8.95
N ASP A 62 -2.50 -8.04 -9.74
CA ASP A 62 -3.35 -7.65 -10.86
C ASP A 62 -4.59 -6.91 -10.37
N ARG A 63 -5.25 -7.41 -9.31
CA ARG A 63 -6.40 -6.73 -8.70
C ARG A 63 -6.03 -5.35 -8.17
N LEU A 64 -4.89 -5.22 -7.47
CA LEU A 64 -4.45 -3.92 -6.95
C LEU A 64 -4.09 -2.96 -8.08
N THR A 65 -3.47 -3.46 -9.15
CA THR A 65 -3.14 -2.64 -10.32
C THR A 65 -4.41 -2.09 -10.96
N GLU A 66 -5.46 -2.90 -11.06
CA GLU A 66 -6.74 -2.46 -11.60
C GLU A 66 -7.41 -1.39 -10.72
N ILE A 67 -7.43 -1.59 -9.40
CA ILE A 67 -7.94 -0.61 -8.43
C ILE A 67 -7.17 0.72 -8.58
N LEU A 68 -5.84 0.67 -8.62
CA LEU A 68 -5.02 1.88 -8.75
C LEU A 68 -5.22 2.60 -10.08
N ARG A 69 -5.40 1.88 -11.19
CA ARG A 69 -5.74 2.50 -12.49
C ARG A 69 -7.04 3.29 -12.41
N GLN A 70 -8.07 2.71 -11.79
CA GLN A 70 -9.36 3.39 -11.61
C GLN A 70 -9.23 4.63 -10.72
N VAL A 71 -8.47 4.53 -9.62
CA VAL A 71 -8.20 5.69 -8.74
C VAL A 71 -7.50 6.82 -9.50
N VAL A 72 -6.44 6.50 -10.25
CA VAL A 72 -5.70 7.48 -11.06
C VAL A 72 -6.60 8.10 -12.12
N HIS A 73 -7.41 7.30 -12.82
CA HIS A 73 -8.36 7.81 -13.80
C HIS A 73 -9.37 8.79 -13.21
N ILE A 74 -9.90 8.51 -12.01
CA ILE A 74 -10.82 9.41 -11.30
C ILE A 74 -10.12 10.70 -10.86
N MET A 75 -8.85 10.63 -10.45
CA MET A 75 -8.07 11.83 -10.12
C MET A 75 -7.79 12.68 -11.38
N ASP A 76 -7.33 12.07 -12.47
CA ASP A 76 -6.93 12.76 -13.69
C ASP A 76 -8.14 13.33 -14.47
N SER A 77 -9.30 12.68 -14.40
CA SER A 77 -10.54 13.18 -15.02
C SER A 77 -11.07 14.49 -14.40
N SER A 78 -10.51 14.92 -13.26
CA SER A 78 -10.75 16.26 -12.69
C SER A 78 -9.92 17.35 -13.39
N THR A 79 -10.03 17.43 -14.72
CA THR A 79 -9.24 18.32 -15.61
C THR A 79 -9.58 19.82 -15.46
N THR A 80 -10.34 20.22 -14.44
CA THR A 80 -10.60 21.65 -14.17
C THR A 80 -9.54 22.18 -13.20
N PRO A 81 -8.74 23.20 -13.56
CA PRO A 81 -7.64 23.73 -12.75
C PRO A 81 -8.04 24.23 -11.34
N ARG A 82 -9.34 24.40 -11.09
CA ARG A 82 -9.92 24.81 -9.80
C ARG A 82 -10.53 23.67 -8.97
N ARG A 83 -10.56 22.44 -9.49
CA ARG A 83 -11.28 21.30 -8.87
C ARG A 83 -10.49 19.98 -8.95
N GLU A 84 -9.18 20.06 -8.72
CA GLU A 84 -8.34 18.88 -8.56
C GLU A 84 -8.83 18.07 -7.35
N ARG A 85 -9.26 16.82 -7.58
CA ARG A 85 -9.73 15.94 -6.50
C ARG A 85 -8.53 15.44 -5.69
N LYS A 86 -8.42 15.89 -4.44
CA LYS A 86 -7.38 15.43 -3.50
C LYS A 86 -7.71 14.09 -2.82
N VAL A 87 -8.98 13.69 -2.81
CA VAL A 87 -9.48 12.50 -2.13
C VAL A 87 -10.42 11.75 -3.07
N VAL A 88 -10.16 10.45 -3.25
CA VAL A 88 -11.06 9.52 -3.95
C VAL A 88 -11.68 8.60 -2.90
N THR A 89 -13.00 8.46 -2.93
CA THR A 89 -13.74 7.62 -1.99
C THR A 89 -14.11 6.28 -2.62
N THR A 90 -14.43 5.28 -1.81
CA THR A 90 -14.87 3.95 -2.30
C THR A 90 -16.19 4.01 -3.07
N ARG A 91 -16.97 5.08 -2.89
CA ARG A 91 -18.19 5.35 -3.66
C ARG A 91 -17.89 5.69 -5.11
N ASP A 92 -16.78 6.37 -5.38
CA ASP A 92 -16.38 6.76 -6.75
C ASP A 92 -15.97 5.53 -7.59
N MET A 93 -15.58 4.43 -6.93
CA MET A 93 -15.04 3.22 -7.57
C MET A 93 -16.07 2.09 -7.76
N GLY A 94 -17.35 2.30 -7.40
CA GLY A 94 -18.40 1.28 -7.52
C GLY A 94 -18.30 0.09 -6.56
N HIS A 95 -17.25 0.00 -5.75
CA HIS A 95 -17.08 -0.99 -4.69
C HIS A 95 -17.08 -0.29 -3.33
N THR A 96 -18.28 0.09 -2.88
CA THR A 96 -18.45 0.80 -1.61
C THR A 96 -17.96 -0.04 -0.45
N LEU A 97 -16.93 0.45 0.23
CA LEU A 97 -16.42 -0.14 1.46
C LEU A 97 -16.99 0.65 2.64
N TYR A 98 -17.86 0.01 3.41
CA TYR A 98 -18.46 0.60 4.61
C TYR A 98 -17.40 0.88 5.68
N GLY A 99 -17.56 1.98 6.42
CA GLY A 99 -16.62 2.41 7.46
C GLY A 99 -15.47 3.32 6.98
N PHE A 100 -15.45 3.70 5.69
CA PHE A 100 -14.39 4.53 5.10
C PHE A 100 -14.88 5.89 4.58
N ASN A 101 -16.03 6.38 5.08
CA ASN A 101 -16.65 7.63 4.63
C ASN A 101 -16.34 8.86 5.53
N THR A 102 -15.29 8.78 6.35
CA THR A 102 -14.93 9.84 7.30
C THR A 102 -13.84 10.75 6.72
N THR A 103 -14.24 11.87 6.14
CA THR A 103 -13.46 13.12 6.02
C THR A 103 -14.43 14.26 5.83
#